data_AF-A0A0R0I433-F1
#
_entry.id   AF-A0A0R0I433-F1
#
_cell.length_a   1.000
_cell.length_b   1.000
_cell.length_c   1.000
_cell.angle_alpha   90.00
_cell.angle_beta   90.00
_cell.angle_gamma   90.00
#
_symmetry.space_group_name_H-M   'P 1'
#
loop_
_entity.id
_entity.type
_entity.pdbx_description
1 polymer ?
#
loop_
_entity_poly.entity_id
_entity_poly.type
_entity_poly.pdbx_seq_one_letter_code
_entity_poly.pdbx_strand_id
1 'polypeptide(L)'
;LVFLLGQFHLQRFVSSVKSSKEKPKELSSWLKTFGRHLQQKSLYALGISSEFQLGVDDTLHFGLDAYEDTEKPRGKAVFHHKFPDHDLKVEAVYPGHFVDTTSNYWDVPFSVAVDLASVTTSDSSTAYHLSAHYTSGSPKQFENIQNQNDRVPPPTLLPGLAFKSVFSYRKKVDIWRSEAKKLKLVQPYDIFLSNPHVSASGIIGAAATTAFGDNSARAQVEDGSPGFFLQASGIKSSFLADIFASVSFTAQHGNFQRLFLDLTRFQARLDFPSGFKFLSAATGRTHLLNSQNPAIQTILPNATLSLQQQIVGPVSFRVDSGITVDLKNPDRPIHAPEPVFALEYALKVLGSAKAVAWYFPKRQEFVAELRFFET
;
A
#
# COMPACT_ATOMS: atom_id res chain seq x y z
N LEU A 1 5.85 -21.16 -2.42
CA LEU A 1 4.60 -20.38 -2.66
C LEU A 1 4.63 -19.88 -4.09
N VAL A 2 3.52 -19.99 -4.84
CA VAL A 2 3.42 -19.45 -6.21
C VAL A 2 2.21 -18.53 -6.27
N PHE A 3 2.39 -17.34 -6.85
CA PHE A 3 1.33 -16.37 -7.04
C PHE A 3 1.13 -16.07 -8.52
N LEU A 4 -0.13 -15.98 -8.93
CA LEU A 4 -0.53 -15.49 -10.22
C LEU A 4 -1.31 -14.18 -10.02
N LEU A 5 -0.80 -13.10 -10.59
CA LEU A 5 -1.42 -11.78 -10.55
C LEU A 5 -1.96 -11.45 -11.95
N GLY A 6 -3.21 -11.02 -12.03
CA GLY A 6 -3.83 -10.50 -13.24
C GLY A 6 -4.38 -9.11 -12.99
N GLN A 7 -3.94 -8.13 -13.78
CA GLN A 7 -4.47 -6.76 -13.75
C GLN A 7 -5.32 -6.53 -15.00
N PHE A 8 -6.47 -5.88 -14.84
CA PHE A 8 -7.38 -5.48 -15.90
C PHE A 8 -7.71 -3.99 -15.81
N HIS A 9 -7.42 -3.25 -16.88
CA HIS A 9 -7.62 -1.80 -16.95
C HIS A 9 -9.03 -1.45 -17.49
N LEU A 10 -10.00 -1.23 -16.59
CA LEU A 10 -11.38 -0.91 -16.96
C LEU A 10 -11.48 0.42 -17.74
N GLN A 11 -10.66 1.43 -17.40
CA GLN A 11 -10.67 2.69 -18.14
C GLN A 11 -10.34 2.50 -19.62
N ARG A 12 -9.32 1.68 -19.93
CA ARG A 12 -8.93 1.36 -21.31
C ARG A 12 -10.05 0.62 -22.01
N PHE A 13 -10.67 -0.33 -21.32
CA PHE A 13 -11.81 -1.07 -21.86
C PHE A 13 -12.99 -0.15 -22.18
N VAL A 14 -13.39 0.72 -21.26
CA VAL A 14 -14.51 1.68 -21.47
C VAL A 14 -14.17 2.66 -22.58
N SER A 15 -12.92 3.13 -22.65
CA SER A 15 -12.47 4.04 -23.72
C SER A 15 -12.50 3.36 -25.09
N SER A 16 -12.05 2.11 -25.15
CA SER A 16 -12.09 1.27 -26.35
C SER A 16 -13.52 1.03 -26.82
N VAL A 17 -14.43 0.67 -25.91
CA VAL A 17 -15.85 0.47 -26.22
C VAL A 17 -16.51 1.77 -26.68
N LYS A 18 -16.24 2.92 -26.02
CA LYS A 18 -16.79 4.22 -26.41
C LYS A 18 -16.27 4.73 -27.75
N SER A 19 -15.02 4.41 -28.10
CA SER A 19 -14.43 4.75 -29.39
C SER A 19 -15.00 3.94 -30.55
N SER A 20 -15.66 2.82 -30.26
CA SER A 20 -16.32 2.00 -31.26
C SER A 20 -17.49 2.76 -31.87
N LYS A 21 -17.42 3.02 -33.17
CA LYS A 21 -18.48 3.68 -33.95
C LYS A 21 -19.76 2.84 -34.04
N GLU A 22 -19.70 1.57 -33.65
CA GLU A 22 -20.84 0.66 -33.65
C GLU A 22 -21.79 0.99 -32.49
N LYS A 23 -22.83 1.78 -32.75
CA LYS A 23 -23.99 1.84 -31.85
C LYS A 23 -24.75 0.52 -31.96
N PRO A 24 -24.78 -0.30 -30.90
CA PRO A 24 -25.46 -1.59 -30.96
C PRO A 24 -26.97 -1.36 -31.08
N LYS A 25 -27.60 -1.99 -32.07
CA LYS A 25 -29.06 -1.98 -32.22
C LYS A 25 -29.74 -3.04 -31.35
N GLU A 26 -29.03 -4.10 -31.00
CA GLU A 26 -29.54 -5.25 -30.24
C GLU A 26 -28.54 -5.72 -29.17
N LEU A 27 -29.06 -6.31 -28.09
CA LEU A 27 -28.25 -6.81 -26.96
C LEU A 27 -27.24 -7.89 -27.39
N SER A 28 -27.60 -8.74 -28.36
CA SER A 28 -26.70 -9.75 -28.94
C SER A 28 -25.51 -9.11 -29.67
N SER A 29 -25.76 -8.05 -30.46
CA SER A 29 -24.72 -7.29 -31.15
C SER A 29 -23.81 -6.57 -30.15
N TRP A 30 -24.38 -6.01 -29.08
CA TRP A 30 -23.64 -5.36 -28.01
C TRP A 30 -22.71 -6.34 -27.28
N LEU A 31 -23.19 -7.53 -26.91
CA LEU A 31 -22.37 -8.57 -26.27
C LEU A 31 -21.22 -9.04 -27.18
N LYS A 32 -21.44 -9.16 -28.49
CA LYS A 32 -20.37 -9.50 -29.45
C LYS A 32 -19.31 -8.40 -29.53
N THR A 33 -19.73 -7.14 -29.63
CA THR A 33 -18.79 -5.99 -29.61
C THR A 33 -18.02 -5.96 -28.29
N PHE A 34 -18.71 -6.14 -27.15
CA PHE A 34 -18.11 -6.22 -25.82
C PHE A 34 -17.07 -7.34 -25.72
N GLY A 35 -17.41 -8.55 -26.19
CA GLY A 35 -16.50 -9.69 -26.23
C GLY A 35 -15.27 -9.45 -27.12
N ARG A 36 -15.44 -8.78 -28.27
CA ARG A 36 -14.31 -8.39 -29.13
C ARG A 36 -13.38 -7.39 -28.44
N HIS A 37 -13.91 -6.43 -27.70
CA HIS A 37 -13.08 -5.49 -26.92
C HIS A 37 -12.39 -6.19 -25.74
N LEU A 38 -13.03 -7.16 -25.09
CA LEU A 38 -12.38 -7.96 -24.03
C LEU A 38 -11.20 -8.81 -24.52
N GLN A 39 -11.10 -9.09 -25.83
CA GLN A 39 -9.96 -9.80 -26.40
C GLN A 39 -8.73 -8.90 -26.61
N GLN A 40 -8.85 -7.59 -26.38
CA GLN A 40 -7.71 -6.68 -26.45
C GLN A 40 -6.74 -6.97 -25.30
N LYS A 41 -5.59 -7.53 -25.67
CA LYS A 41 -4.56 -7.96 -24.73
C LYS A 41 -3.91 -6.79 -23.97
N SER A 42 -3.85 -5.58 -24.55
CA SER A 42 -3.42 -4.34 -23.86
C SER A 42 -4.29 -3.90 -22.67
N LEU A 43 -5.41 -4.59 -22.43
CA LEU A 43 -6.22 -4.42 -21.23
C LEU A 43 -5.69 -5.21 -20.04
N TYR A 44 -4.84 -6.21 -20.28
CA TYR A 44 -4.39 -7.16 -19.29
C TYR A 44 -2.90 -7.01 -19.01
N ALA A 45 -2.54 -7.10 -17.74
CA ALA A 45 -1.17 -7.39 -17.31
C ALA A 45 -1.17 -8.70 -16.55
N LEU A 46 -0.14 -9.52 -16.76
CA LEU A 46 0.01 -10.80 -16.08
C LEU A 46 1.35 -10.84 -15.35
N GLY A 47 1.29 -11.13 -14.06
CA GLY A 47 2.43 -11.33 -13.18
C GLY A 47 2.49 -12.75 -12.68
N ILE A 48 3.66 -13.38 -12.76
CA ILE A 48 3.93 -14.66 -12.11
C ILE A 48 5.02 -14.42 -11.08
N SER A 49 4.81 -14.91 -9.87
CA SER A 49 5.86 -14.89 -8.86
C SER A 49 5.99 -16.21 -8.12
N SER A 50 7.21 -16.53 -7.73
CA SER A 50 7.60 -17.76 -7.06
C SER A 50 8.49 -17.46 -5.87
N GLU A 51 8.26 -18.17 -4.79
CA GLU A 51 9.07 -18.11 -3.57
C GLU A 51 9.75 -19.45 -3.32
N PHE A 52 11.07 -19.39 -3.12
CA PHE A 52 11.96 -20.50 -2.84
C PHE A 52 12.56 -20.34 -1.44
N GLN A 53 12.52 -21.40 -0.64
CA GLN A 53 13.28 -21.47 0.61
C GLN A 53 14.66 -22.03 0.28
N LEU A 54 15.72 -21.22 0.44
CA LEU A 54 17.10 -21.64 0.21
C LEU A 54 17.67 -22.36 1.44
N GLY A 55 17.18 -21.98 2.62
CA GLY A 55 17.54 -22.55 3.91
C GLY A 55 16.41 -22.29 4.92
N VAL A 56 16.66 -22.62 6.19
CA VAL A 56 15.68 -22.40 7.28
C VAL A 56 15.38 -20.91 7.47
N ASP A 57 16.40 -20.07 7.29
CA ASP A 57 16.34 -18.63 7.53
C ASP A 57 16.29 -17.80 6.25
N ASP A 58 16.50 -18.42 5.08
CA ASP A 58 16.65 -17.75 3.79
C ASP A 58 15.47 -18.02 2.86
N THR A 59 14.81 -16.96 2.41
CA THR A 59 13.80 -17.02 1.35
C THR A 59 14.14 -16.10 0.18
N LEU A 60 13.86 -16.58 -1.02
CA LEU A 60 14.12 -15.87 -2.26
C LEU A 60 12.85 -15.87 -3.11
N HIS A 61 12.35 -14.68 -3.41
CA HIS A 61 11.14 -14.47 -4.18
C HIS A 61 11.51 -13.81 -5.51
N PHE A 62 11.12 -14.44 -6.62
CA PHE A 62 11.22 -13.89 -7.96
C PHE A 62 9.84 -13.59 -8.54
N GLY A 63 9.67 -12.41 -9.12
CA GLY A 63 8.47 -11.99 -9.84
C GLY A 63 8.81 -11.56 -11.26
N LEU A 64 7.96 -11.91 -12.21
CA LEU A 64 8.02 -11.49 -13.60
C LEU A 64 6.65 -10.96 -14.02
N ASP A 65 6.58 -9.68 -14.35
CA ASP A 65 5.36 -9.04 -14.86
C ASP A 65 5.51 -8.74 -16.35
N ALA A 66 4.49 -9.10 -17.13
CA ALA A 66 4.42 -8.86 -18.56
C ALA A 66 3.21 -7.96 -18.88
N TYR A 67 3.50 -6.85 -19.55
CA TYR A 67 2.53 -5.94 -20.16
C TYR A 67 2.76 -6.02 -21.67
N GLU A 68 1.72 -6.26 -22.48
CA GLU A 68 1.91 -6.44 -23.93
C GLU A 68 2.45 -5.17 -24.61
N ASP A 69 2.09 -3.99 -24.11
CA ASP A 69 2.52 -2.70 -24.67
C ASP A 69 4.02 -2.42 -24.43
N THR A 70 4.69 -3.17 -23.55
CA THR A 70 6.13 -3.01 -23.28
C THR A 70 6.90 -4.25 -23.71
N GLU A 71 7.80 -4.12 -24.70
CA GLU A 71 8.65 -5.23 -25.18
C GLU A 71 9.53 -5.88 -24.10
N LYS A 72 9.69 -5.23 -22.94
CA LYS A 72 10.59 -5.66 -21.87
C LYS A 72 9.78 -6.18 -20.69
N PRO A 73 9.91 -7.47 -20.32
CA PRO A 73 9.31 -7.97 -19.10
C PRO A 73 9.95 -7.28 -17.89
N ARG A 74 9.17 -7.17 -16.81
CA ARG A 74 9.60 -6.55 -15.56
C ARG A 74 9.99 -7.64 -14.58
N GLY A 75 11.22 -7.60 -14.09
CA GLY A 75 11.74 -8.50 -13.09
C GLY A 75 11.75 -7.87 -11.71
N LYS A 76 11.37 -8.64 -10.70
CA LYS A 76 11.53 -8.32 -9.29
C LYS A 76 12.20 -9.50 -8.59
N ALA A 77 13.21 -9.24 -7.78
CA ALA A 77 13.85 -10.22 -6.92
C ALA A 77 13.87 -9.69 -5.49
N VAL A 78 13.43 -10.50 -4.53
CA VAL A 78 13.45 -10.19 -3.10
C VAL A 78 14.14 -11.33 -2.37
N PHE A 79 15.28 -11.04 -1.78
CA PHE A 79 15.96 -11.93 -0.85
C PHE A 79 15.61 -11.52 0.58
N HIS A 80 15.35 -12.49 1.43
CA HIS A 80 15.02 -12.29 2.83
C HIS A 80 15.79 -13.30 3.68
N HIS A 81 16.50 -12.79 4.69
CA HIS A 81 17.29 -13.57 5.63
C HIS A 81 16.87 -13.22 7.06
N LYS A 82 16.57 -14.23 7.86
CA LYS A 82 16.20 -14.10 9.27
C LYS A 82 17.41 -14.30 10.17
N PHE A 83 17.94 -13.23 10.73
CA PHE A 83 18.84 -13.30 11.87
C PHE A 83 18.03 -13.53 13.17
N PRO A 84 18.67 -14.00 14.27
CA PRO A 84 17.96 -14.28 15.53
C PRO A 84 17.12 -13.12 16.07
N ASP A 85 17.61 -11.88 15.93
CA ASP A 85 16.96 -10.67 16.44
C ASP A 85 16.65 -9.64 15.33
N HIS A 86 16.93 -9.97 14.06
CA HIS A 86 16.81 -9.05 12.93
C HIS A 86 16.30 -9.73 11.66
N ASP A 87 15.47 -9.03 10.91
CA ASP A 87 15.06 -9.44 9.57
C ASP A 87 15.78 -8.56 8.54
N LEU A 88 16.52 -9.18 7.63
CA LEU A 88 17.18 -8.53 6.49
C LEU A 88 16.40 -8.82 5.21
N LYS A 89 16.00 -7.78 4.50
CA LYS A 89 15.35 -7.87 3.19
C LYS A 89 16.15 -7.06 2.16
N VAL A 90 16.44 -7.69 1.02
CA VAL A 90 17.07 -7.05 -0.15
C VAL A 90 16.12 -7.20 -1.33
N GLU A 91 15.72 -6.08 -1.93
CA GLU A 91 14.79 -6.03 -3.06
C GLU A 91 15.45 -5.34 -4.24
N ALA A 92 15.41 -5.97 -5.41
CA ALA A 92 15.88 -5.41 -6.68
C ALA A 92 14.77 -5.50 -7.72
N VAL A 93 14.53 -4.39 -8.45
CA VAL A 93 13.45 -4.30 -9.45
C VAL A 93 13.95 -3.68 -10.74
N TYR A 94 13.58 -4.27 -11.88
CA TYR A 94 14.04 -3.89 -13.21
C TYR A 94 13.01 -4.19 -14.33
N PRO A 95 12.44 -3.19 -15.00
CA PRO A 95 12.21 -1.84 -14.48
C PRO A 95 11.14 -1.85 -13.38
N GLY A 96 11.33 -1.00 -12.37
CA GLY A 96 10.38 -0.84 -11.26
C GLY A 96 9.16 -0.04 -11.65
N HIS A 97 7.99 -0.49 -11.21
CA HIS A 97 6.72 0.19 -11.41
C HIS A 97 6.22 0.77 -10.09
N PHE A 98 6.14 2.09 -10.00
CA PHE A 98 5.81 2.82 -8.78
C PHE A 98 4.55 3.64 -8.98
N VAL A 99 3.81 3.84 -7.89
CA VAL A 99 2.64 4.70 -7.88
C VAL A 99 2.88 5.90 -6.99
N ASP A 100 2.58 7.09 -7.50
CA ASP A 100 2.59 8.31 -6.71
C ASP A 100 1.29 8.50 -5.88
N THR A 101 1.30 9.50 -5.00
CA THR A 101 0.16 9.90 -4.16
C THR A 101 -1.04 10.43 -4.97
N THR A 102 -0.82 10.79 -6.24
CA THR A 102 -1.86 11.21 -7.17
C THR A 102 -2.40 10.06 -8.03
N SER A 103 -2.02 8.81 -7.72
CA SER A 103 -2.37 7.58 -8.45
C SER A 103 -1.75 7.42 -9.86
N ASN A 104 -0.75 8.21 -10.23
CA ASN A 104 -0.06 7.99 -11.50
C ASN A 104 1.03 6.94 -11.36
N TYR A 105 1.23 6.19 -12.43
CA TYR A 105 2.26 5.19 -12.55
C TYR A 105 3.56 5.77 -13.10
N TRP A 106 4.68 5.32 -12.53
CA TRP A 106 6.03 5.75 -12.88
C TRP A 106 6.92 4.53 -13.09
N ASP A 107 7.65 4.55 -14.19
CA ASP A 107 8.65 3.56 -14.52
C ASP A 107 10.04 4.06 -14.15
N VAL A 108 10.67 3.31 -13.24
CA VAL A 108 12.03 3.54 -12.81
C VAL A 108 12.92 2.47 -13.46
N PRO A 109 13.97 2.86 -14.21
CA PRO A 109 14.79 1.89 -14.93
C PRO A 109 15.40 0.82 -14.03
N PHE A 110 15.86 1.18 -12.83
CA PHE A 110 16.41 0.23 -11.86
C PHE A 110 16.29 0.77 -10.44
N SER A 111 15.89 -0.09 -9.51
CA SER A 111 15.87 0.23 -8.08
C SER A 111 16.36 -0.95 -7.24
N VAL A 112 17.12 -0.65 -6.19
CA VAL A 112 17.56 -1.61 -5.17
C VAL A 112 17.30 -1.04 -3.79
N ALA A 113 16.69 -1.84 -2.93
CA ALA A 113 16.45 -1.52 -1.54
C ALA A 113 17.07 -2.60 -0.64
N VAL A 114 17.74 -2.17 0.42
CA VAL A 114 18.21 -3.03 1.51
C VAL A 114 17.53 -2.54 2.78
N ASP A 115 17.03 -3.46 3.58
CA ASP A 115 16.14 -3.17 4.69
C ASP A 115 16.48 -4.11 5.85
N LEU A 116 16.82 -3.55 7.01
CA LEU A 116 17.17 -4.30 8.21
C LEU A 116 16.26 -3.84 9.35
N ALA A 117 15.39 -4.73 9.82
CA ALA A 117 14.45 -4.48 10.89
C ALA A 117 14.80 -5.30 12.14
N SER A 118 14.66 -4.73 13.33
CA SER A 118 14.69 -5.52 14.57
C SER A 118 13.39 -6.32 14.73
N VAL A 119 13.49 -7.57 15.13
CA VAL A 119 12.33 -8.41 15.45
C VAL A 119 11.73 -7.97 16.78
N THR A 120 10.40 -7.83 16.84
CA THR A 120 9.68 -7.45 18.06
C THR A 120 8.82 -8.59 18.58
N THR A 121 9.15 -9.13 19.74
CA THR A 121 8.45 -10.30 20.32
C THR A 121 7.43 -9.93 21.40
N SER A 122 7.52 -8.73 21.98
CA SER A 122 6.68 -8.29 23.10
C SER A 122 5.55 -7.35 22.68
N ASP A 123 4.47 -7.34 23.48
CA ASP A 123 3.36 -6.39 23.33
C ASP A 123 3.80 -4.93 23.49
N SER A 124 4.81 -4.69 24.33
CA SER A 124 5.55 -3.43 24.39
C SER A 124 6.97 -3.64 23.89
N SER A 125 7.29 -3.10 22.73
CA SER A 125 8.56 -3.38 22.05
C SER A 125 9.15 -2.10 21.48
N THR A 126 10.45 -1.95 21.69
CA THR A 126 11.26 -1.00 20.94
C THR A 126 11.71 -1.68 19.66
N ALA A 127 11.53 -1.00 18.53
CA ALA A 127 11.96 -1.44 17.22
C ALA A 127 12.85 -0.38 16.58
N TYR A 128 13.85 -0.83 15.84
CA TYR A 128 14.59 0.01 14.92
C TYR A 128 14.61 -0.59 13.52
N HIS A 129 14.77 0.28 12.55
CA HIS A 129 14.68 -0.07 11.14
C HIS A 129 15.68 0.78 10.36
N LEU A 130 16.59 0.13 9.64
CA LEU A 130 17.61 0.76 8.83
C LEU A 130 17.39 0.33 7.39
N SER A 131 17.17 1.29 6.49
CA SER A 131 17.02 1.00 5.07
C SER A 131 17.92 1.88 4.20
N ALA A 132 18.40 1.31 3.11
CA ALA A 132 19.14 1.98 2.06
C ALA A 132 18.40 1.75 0.74
N HIS A 133 18.14 2.81 -0.01
CA HIS A 133 17.46 2.76 -1.28
C HIS A 133 18.31 3.43 -2.34
N TYR A 134 18.64 2.70 -3.39
CA TYR A 134 19.37 3.18 -4.55
C TYR A 134 18.48 3.14 -5.77
N THR A 135 18.36 4.27 -6.46
CA THR A 135 17.61 4.39 -7.70
C THR A 135 18.54 4.87 -8.81
N SER A 136 18.45 4.23 -9.97
CA SER A 136 19.24 4.56 -11.14
C SER A 136 18.37 4.80 -12.37
N GLY A 137 18.80 5.77 -13.18
CA GLY A 137 18.11 6.23 -14.37
C GLY A 137 17.00 7.24 -14.06
N SER A 138 16.50 7.88 -15.12
CA SER A 138 15.46 8.90 -15.01
C SER A 138 14.08 8.24 -15.01
N PRO A 139 13.23 8.49 -14.00
CA PRO A 139 11.87 7.97 -13.98
C PRO A 139 11.07 8.54 -15.16
N LYS A 140 10.29 7.70 -15.81
CA LYS A 140 9.36 8.10 -16.87
C LYS A 140 7.94 7.84 -16.40
N GLN A 141 7.01 8.76 -16.68
CA GLN A 141 5.61 8.48 -16.41
C GLN A 141 5.17 7.31 -17.29
N PHE A 142 4.60 6.27 -16.67
CA PHE A 142 4.05 5.14 -17.41
C PHE A 142 2.76 5.56 -18.09
N GLU A 143 2.66 5.31 -19.39
CA GLU A 143 1.53 5.51 -20.30
C GLU A 143 0.35 6.33 -19.73
N ASN A 144 0.41 7.65 -19.91
CA ASN A 144 -0.70 8.51 -19.56
C ASN A 144 -1.69 8.62 -20.74
N ILE A 145 -2.90 8.09 -20.57
CA ILE A 145 -4.05 8.26 -21.50
C ILE A 145 -4.47 9.75 -21.58
N GLN A 146 -4.05 10.60 -20.64
CA GLN A 146 -4.37 12.03 -20.62
C GLN A 146 -3.13 12.91 -20.57
N ASN A 147 -2.73 13.34 -21.77
CA ASN A 147 -1.94 14.53 -22.08
C ASN A 147 -0.57 14.69 -21.40
N GLN A 148 0.46 14.75 -22.25
CA GLN A 148 1.84 15.14 -22.00
C GLN A 148 1.95 16.58 -21.45
N ASN A 149 1.54 16.81 -20.20
CA ASN A 149 2.11 17.93 -19.47
C ASN A 149 3.30 17.38 -18.70
N ASP A 150 4.48 17.99 -18.87
CA ASP A 150 5.75 17.71 -18.19
C ASP A 150 5.56 17.68 -16.66
N ARG A 151 5.01 16.58 -16.15
CA ARG A 151 4.82 16.37 -14.73
C ARG A 151 6.17 16.00 -14.15
N VAL A 152 6.57 16.76 -13.14
CA VAL A 152 7.81 16.51 -12.43
C VAL A 152 7.67 15.20 -11.66
N PRO A 153 8.57 14.22 -11.86
CA PRO A 153 8.53 12.98 -11.10
C PRO A 153 8.66 13.28 -9.61
N PRO A 154 8.01 12.48 -8.74
CA PRO A 154 8.18 12.63 -7.31
C PRO A 154 9.67 12.48 -6.95
N PRO A 155 10.23 13.37 -6.11
CA PRO A 155 11.67 13.38 -5.83
C PRO A 155 12.24 12.05 -5.30
N THR A 156 11.40 11.22 -4.69
CA THR A 156 11.77 9.89 -4.19
C THR A 156 12.13 8.89 -5.30
N LEU A 157 11.71 9.14 -6.54
CA LEU A 157 12.01 8.29 -7.69
C LEU A 157 13.19 8.82 -8.53
N LEU A 158 13.73 9.99 -8.18
CA LEU A 158 14.91 10.53 -8.84
C LEU A 158 16.14 9.68 -8.54
N PRO A 159 17.14 9.66 -9.45
CA PRO A 159 18.35 8.88 -9.24
C PRO A 159 19.14 9.38 -8.04
N GLY A 160 19.64 8.44 -7.26
CA GLY A 160 20.39 8.73 -6.05
C GLY A 160 20.34 7.61 -5.02
N LEU A 161 20.99 7.87 -3.90
CA LEU A 161 21.09 6.96 -2.76
C LEU A 161 20.43 7.62 -1.55
N ALA A 162 19.53 6.91 -0.88
CA ALA A 162 18.90 7.39 0.34
C ALA A 162 19.10 6.37 1.46
N PHE A 163 19.48 6.83 2.64
CA PHE A 163 19.48 6.04 3.85
C PHE A 163 18.40 6.55 4.78
N LYS A 164 17.66 5.64 5.38
CA LYS A 164 16.62 5.94 6.35
C LYS A 164 16.86 5.12 7.60
N SER A 165 16.86 5.78 8.74
CA SER A 165 16.86 5.16 10.05
C SER A 165 15.57 5.53 10.77
N VAL A 166 14.94 4.55 11.39
CA VAL A 166 13.72 4.73 12.15
C VAL A 166 13.89 4.03 13.48
N PHE A 167 13.50 4.71 14.55
CA PHE A 167 13.39 4.16 15.89
C PHE A 167 11.95 4.35 16.36
N SER A 168 11.36 3.32 16.94
CA SER A 168 9.98 3.39 17.39
C SER A 168 9.75 2.57 18.66
N TYR A 169 8.81 3.02 19.47
CA TYR A 169 8.28 2.29 20.60
C TYR A 169 6.80 2.01 20.36
N ARG A 170 6.43 0.73 20.39
CA ARG A 170 5.06 0.26 20.24
C ARG A 170 4.54 -0.22 21.58
N LYS A 171 3.30 0.14 21.91
CA LYS A 171 2.53 -0.46 23.00
C LYS A 171 1.22 -1.02 22.44
N LYS A 172 1.01 -2.32 22.59
CA LYS A 172 -0.25 -3.00 22.30
C LYS A 172 -0.99 -3.33 23.58
N VAL A 173 -2.31 -3.18 23.56
CA VAL A 173 -3.23 -3.55 24.62
C VAL A 173 -4.33 -4.40 23.99
N ASP A 174 -4.39 -5.67 24.40
CA ASP A 174 -5.50 -6.56 24.06
C ASP A 174 -6.65 -6.27 25.03
N ILE A 175 -7.72 -5.67 24.52
CA ILE A 175 -8.89 -5.23 25.31
C ILE A 175 -9.78 -6.43 25.60
N TRP A 176 -9.98 -7.29 24.61
CA TRP A 176 -10.80 -8.48 24.71
C TRP A 176 -10.34 -9.55 23.73
N ARG A 177 -10.42 -10.80 24.13
CA ARG A 177 -10.23 -11.96 23.26
C ARG A 177 -11.28 -12.99 23.64
N SER A 178 -11.91 -13.60 22.64
CA SER A 178 -12.94 -14.61 22.90
C SER A 178 -12.32 -15.90 23.43
N GLU A 179 -12.80 -16.35 24.60
CA GLU A 179 -12.51 -17.69 25.14
C GLU A 179 -13.55 -18.74 24.71
N ALA A 180 -14.52 -18.34 23.88
CA ALA A 180 -15.59 -19.23 23.45
C ALA A 180 -15.03 -20.44 22.70
N LYS A 181 -15.51 -21.63 23.06
CA LYS A 181 -15.12 -22.87 22.37
C LYS A 181 -15.51 -22.79 20.90
N LYS A 182 -14.53 -22.90 20.01
CA LYS A 182 -14.73 -23.06 18.57
C LYS A 182 -15.67 -24.24 18.31
N LEU A 183 -16.46 -24.15 17.24
CA LEU A 183 -17.34 -25.26 16.84
C LEU A 183 -16.49 -26.51 16.62
N LYS A 184 -16.79 -27.58 17.36
CA LYS A 184 -16.06 -28.85 17.25
C LYS A 184 -16.26 -29.41 15.84
N LEU A 185 -15.18 -29.94 15.25
CA LEU A 185 -15.13 -30.55 13.92
C LEU A 185 -15.40 -29.61 12.73
N VAL A 186 -15.53 -28.29 12.96
CA VAL A 186 -15.68 -27.31 11.88
C VAL A 186 -14.39 -26.49 11.79
N GLN A 187 -13.56 -26.77 10.78
CA GLN A 187 -12.37 -25.95 10.53
C GLN A 187 -12.81 -24.55 10.04
N PRO A 188 -12.27 -23.46 10.63
CA PRO A 188 -12.51 -22.11 10.13
C PRO A 188 -12.08 -22.02 8.66
N TYR A 189 -12.74 -21.16 7.89
CA TYR A 189 -12.37 -20.93 6.50
C TYR A 189 -10.97 -20.33 6.38
N ASP A 190 -10.52 -19.58 7.39
CA ASP A 190 -9.16 -19.08 7.55
C ASP A 190 -8.73 -19.18 9.03
N ILE A 191 -7.59 -19.82 9.29
CA ILE A 191 -7.08 -20.06 10.65
C ILE A 191 -6.66 -18.74 11.31
N PHE A 192 -6.13 -17.78 10.54
CA PHE A 192 -5.69 -16.48 11.06
C PHE A 192 -6.87 -15.60 11.51
N LEU A 193 -8.07 -15.86 10.96
CA LEU A 193 -9.31 -15.15 11.29
C LEU A 193 -10.19 -15.92 12.28
N SER A 194 -9.66 -16.98 12.90
CA SER A 194 -10.46 -17.88 13.74
C SER A 194 -10.66 -17.42 15.19
N ASN A 195 -9.96 -16.36 15.62
CA ASN A 195 -9.96 -15.87 17.00
C ASN A 195 -10.49 -14.43 17.07
N PRO A 196 -11.75 -14.22 17.52
CA PRO A 196 -12.28 -12.89 17.78
C PRO A 196 -11.44 -12.19 18.84
N HIS A 197 -11.10 -10.94 18.57
CA HIS A 197 -10.31 -10.12 19.46
C HIS A 197 -10.58 -8.63 19.22
N VAL A 198 -10.38 -7.84 20.25
CA VAL A 198 -10.36 -6.38 20.20
C VAL A 198 -9.06 -5.94 20.81
N SER A 199 -8.28 -5.16 20.06
CA SER A 199 -7.00 -4.63 20.51
C SER A 199 -6.80 -3.20 20.05
N ALA A 200 -6.11 -2.43 20.88
CA ALA A 200 -5.63 -1.10 20.54
C ALA A 200 -4.10 -1.10 20.62
N SER A 201 -3.44 -0.39 19.72
CA SER A 201 -2.00 -0.19 19.78
C SER A 201 -1.63 1.24 19.43
N GLY A 202 -0.64 1.77 20.14
CA GLY A 202 0.00 3.04 19.85
C GLY A 202 1.46 2.83 19.48
N ILE A 203 1.97 3.64 18.55
CA ILE A 203 3.37 3.69 18.15
C ILE A 203 3.80 5.15 18.22
N ILE A 204 4.97 5.40 18.81
CA ILE A 204 5.64 6.70 18.74
C ILE A 204 7.08 6.43 18.31
N GLY A 205 7.60 7.21 17.38
CA GLY A 205 8.95 7.01 16.87
C GLY A 205 9.56 8.26 16.26
N ALA A 206 10.83 8.14 15.90
CA ALA A 206 11.57 9.14 15.16
C ALA A 206 12.18 8.51 13.91
N ALA A 207 12.16 9.25 12.81
CA ALA A 207 12.74 8.85 11.54
C ALA A 207 13.73 9.90 11.08
N ALA A 208 14.91 9.46 10.64
CA ALA A 208 15.90 10.29 9.98
C ALA A 208 16.19 9.73 8.59
N THR A 209 16.32 10.60 7.60
CA THR A 209 16.58 10.24 6.21
C THR A 209 17.71 11.12 5.69
N THR A 210 18.79 10.51 5.21
CA THR A 210 19.80 11.16 4.38
C THR A 210 19.57 10.77 2.93
N ALA A 211 19.67 11.71 2.00
CA ALA A 211 19.60 11.44 0.57
C ALA A 211 20.74 12.14 -0.17
N PHE A 212 21.29 11.47 -1.17
CA PHE A 212 22.46 11.85 -1.96
C PHE A 212 22.16 11.71 -3.44
N GLY A 213 22.43 12.74 -4.22
CA GLY A 213 22.15 12.79 -5.66
C GLY A 213 20.91 13.64 -5.95
N ASP A 214 20.23 13.35 -7.07
CA ASP A 214 19.09 14.18 -7.50
C ASP A 214 17.85 13.95 -6.62
N ASN A 215 17.77 12.80 -5.94
CA ASN A 215 16.76 12.54 -4.91
C ASN A 215 16.92 13.43 -3.65
N SER A 216 18.02 14.20 -3.50
CA SER A 216 18.18 15.16 -2.39
C SER A 216 17.21 16.34 -2.48
N ALA A 217 16.65 16.61 -3.67
CA ALA A 217 15.58 17.60 -3.85
C ALA A 217 14.31 17.25 -3.06
N ARG A 218 14.17 16.00 -2.58
CA ARG A 218 13.06 15.51 -1.75
C ARG A 218 12.65 16.50 -0.67
N ALA A 219 13.62 17.09 0.00
CA ALA A 219 13.34 17.93 1.16
C ALA A 219 12.91 19.37 0.81
N GLN A 220 13.09 19.82 -0.43
CA GLN A 220 12.57 21.13 -0.87
C GLN A 220 11.09 21.06 -1.27
N VAL A 221 10.62 19.90 -1.74
CA VAL A 221 9.31 19.75 -2.40
C VAL A 221 8.21 19.26 -1.45
N GLU A 222 8.54 18.48 -0.42
CA GLU A 222 7.56 17.90 0.51
C GLU A 222 7.17 18.90 1.62
N ASP A 223 6.54 20.00 1.21
CA ASP A 223 5.98 21.09 2.01
C ASP A 223 6.98 21.79 2.93
N GLY A 224 7.28 23.07 2.66
CA GLY A 224 8.17 23.92 3.47
C GLY A 224 7.74 24.03 4.95
N SER A 225 8.04 23.00 5.74
CA SER A 225 7.41 22.75 7.03
C SER A 225 8.38 22.04 7.99
N PRO A 226 8.25 22.30 9.29
CA PRO A 226 9.36 22.25 10.23
C PRO A 226 9.63 20.81 10.66
N GLY A 227 10.72 20.23 10.16
CA GLY A 227 11.48 19.18 10.80
C GLY A 227 12.94 19.63 10.92
N PHE A 228 13.84 18.79 11.46
CA PHE A 228 15.26 19.11 11.38
C PHE A 228 15.74 18.83 9.95
N PHE A 229 16.06 19.89 9.22
CA PHE A 229 16.48 19.82 7.83
C PHE A 229 17.86 20.46 7.64
N LEU A 230 18.76 19.72 6.99
CA LEU A 230 20.05 20.23 6.53
C LEU A 230 20.22 19.91 5.04
N GLN A 231 20.59 20.91 4.24
CA GLN A 231 20.92 20.73 2.84
C GLN A 231 22.36 21.15 2.58
N ALA A 232 23.16 20.28 1.97
CA ALA A 232 24.49 20.63 1.49
C ALA A 232 24.47 20.65 -0.04
N SER A 233 24.21 21.84 -0.60
CA SER A 233 24.13 22.05 -2.05
C SER A 233 25.40 21.66 -2.80
N GLY A 234 26.57 21.74 -2.15
CA GLY A 234 27.86 21.37 -2.75
C GLY A 234 28.00 19.88 -3.07
N ILE A 235 27.30 18.99 -2.35
CA ILE A 235 27.38 17.53 -2.52
C ILE A 235 26.03 16.95 -3.01
N LYS A 236 25.04 17.81 -3.33
CA LYS A 236 23.66 17.40 -3.59
C LYS A 236 23.16 16.40 -2.53
N SER A 237 23.30 16.78 -1.26
CA SER A 237 22.84 15.96 -0.15
C SER A 237 21.84 16.69 0.73
N SER A 238 20.94 15.91 1.31
CA SER A 238 19.89 16.39 2.20
C SER A 238 19.78 15.46 3.40
N PHE A 239 19.49 16.02 4.57
CA PHE A 239 19.17 15.29 5.78
C PHE A 239 17.88 15.83 6.36
N LEU A 240 16.95 14.93 6.66
CA LEU A 240 15.66 15.24 7.26
C LEU A 240 15.46 14.34 8.48
N ALA A 241 15.06 14.90 9.62
CA ALA A 241 14.66 14.14 10.79
C ALA A 241 13.34 14.66 11.38
N ASP A 242 12.46 13.74 11.75
CA ASP A 242 11.15 14.03 12.30
C ASP A 242 10.68 12.95 13.30
N ILE A 243 9.70 13.30 14.12
CA ILE A 243 8.98 12.41 15.03
C ILE A 243 7.67 12.02 14.35
N PHE A 244 7.17 10.81 14.57
CA PHE A 244 5.85 10.39 14.11
C PHE A 244 5.13 9.63 15.22
N ALA A 245 3.80 9.59 15.12
CA ALA A 245 2.98 8.78 16.00
C ALA A 245 1.88 8.08 15.21
N SER A 246 1.41 6.94 15.70
CA SER A 246 0.31 6.19 15.11
C SER A 246 -0.52 5.57 16.20
N VAL A 247 -1.84 5.59 16.05
CA VAL A 247 -2.78 4.89 16.93
C VAL A 247 -3.66 4.02 16.06
N SER A 248 -3.72 2.72 16.36
CA SER A 248 -4.57 1.78 15.65
C SER A 248 -5.50 1.03 16.60
N PHE A 249 -6.72 0.82 16.14
CA PHE A 249 -7.74 0.04 16.80
C PHE A 249 -8.21 -1.05 15.85
N THR A 250 -8.26 -2.29 16.33
CA THR A 250 -8.73 -3.44 15.57
C THR A 250 -9.76 -4.19 16.40
N ALA A 251 -10.91 -4.44 15.80
CA ALA A 251 -11.98 -5.24 16.38
C ALA A 251 -12.38 -6.32 15.39
N GLN A 252 -12.40 -7.57 15.84
CA GLN A 252 -12.88 -8.71 15.08
C GLN A 252 -13.96 -9.43 15.88
N HIS A 253 -15.11 -9.60 15.26
CA HIS A 253 -16.19 -10.46 15.71
C HIS A 253 -16.29 -11.69 14.80
N GLY A 254 -16.58 -12.84 15.40
CA GLY A 254 -16.74 -14.11 14.69
C GLY A 254 -15.48 -14.94 14.50
N ASN A 255 -15.69 -16.24 14.34
CA ASN A 255 -14.64 -17.25 14.20
C ASN A 255 -14.41 -17.67 12.74
N PHE A 256 -15.18 -17.11 11.81
CA PHE A 256 -15.16 -17.48 10.39
C PHE A 256 -15.35 -18.99 10.15
N GLN A 257 -16.29 -19.58 10.87
CA GLN A 257 -16.68 -21.00 10.82
C GLN A 257 -18.11 -21.19 10.27
N ARG A 258 -19.02 -20.25 10.49
CA ARG A 258 -20.42 -20.35 10.06
C ARG A 258 -20.59 -19.94 8.60
N LEU A 259 -21.69 -20.39 8.00
CA LEU A 259 -21.96 -20.20 6.58
C LEU A 259 -22.28 -18.74 6.20
N PHE A 260 -22.79 -17.91 7.11
CA PHE A 260 -23.19 -16.54 6.79
C PHE A 260 -22.86 -15.60 7.95
N LEU A 261 -22.37 -14.40 7.61
CA LEU A 261 -22.19 -13.28 8.54
C LEU A 261 -21.51 -13.63 9.88
N ASP A 262 -20.59 -14.60 9.89
CA ASP A 262 -19.82 -14.94 11.10
C ASP A 262 -18.75 -13.87 11.31
N LEU A 263 -17.92 -13.63 10.29
CA LEU A 263 -16.79 -12.71 10.39
C LEU A 263 -17.20 -11.26 10.07
N THR A 264 -16.95 -10.39 11.04
CA THR A 264 -16.95 -8.93 10.86
C THR A 264 -15.69 -8.38 11.49
N ARG A 265 -14.86 -7.69 10.71
CA ARG A 265 -13.64 -7.05 11.19
C ARG A 265 -13.66 -5.57 10.85
N PHE A 266 -13.28 -4.77 11.83
CA PHE A 266 -13.12 -3.34 11.72
C PHE A 266 -11.70 -2.98 12.14
N GLN A 267 -11.03 -2.16 11.36
CA GLN A 267 -9.71 -1.65 11.67
C GLN A 267 -9.69 -0.15 11.37
N ALA A 268 -9.30 0.63 12.36
CA ALA A 268 -9.10 2.06 12.24
C ALA A 268 -7.65 2.37 12.61
N ARG A 269 -7.00 3.26 11.88
CA ARG A 269 -5.65 3.72 12.18
C ARG A 269 -5.56 5.22 11.94
N LEU A 270 -4.93 5.91 12.86
CA LEU A 270 -4.71 7.35 12.86
C LEU A 270 -3.21 7.59 12.89
N ASP A 271 -2.66 8.13 11.81
CA ASP A 271 -1.24 8.40 11.64
C ASP A 271 -0.96 9.90 11.73
N PHE A 272 0.00 10.25 12.57
CA PHE A 272 0.59 11.58 12.68
C PHE A 272 1.95 11.53 11.99
N PRO A 273 2.04 11.91 10.70
CA PRO A 273 3.25 11.73 9.89
C PRO A 273 4.41 12.62 10.34
N SER A 274 4.13 13.75 10.99
CA SER A 274 5.14 14.72 11.44
C SER A 274 4.75 15.34 12.78
N GLY A 275 5.56 15.03 13.80
CA GLY A 275 5.43 15.54 15.15
C GLY A 275 5.87 17.00 15.24
N PHE A 276 6.92 17.39 14.51
CA PHE A 276 7.35 18.79 14.50
C PHE A 276 6.37 19.72 13.77
N LYS A 277 5.75 19.27 12.67
CA LYS A 277 4.61 20.01 12.06
C LYS A 277 3.45 20.15 13.03
N PHE A 278 3.12 19.09 13.77
CA PHE A 278 2.06 19.13 14.78
C PHE A 278 2.39 20.11 15.93
N LEU A 279 3.61 20.07 16.47
CA LEU A 279 4.05 20.94 17.57
C LEU A 279 4.15 22.41 17.17
N SER A 280 4.77 22.71 16.03
CA SER A 280 4.91 24.09 15.52
C SER A 280 3.54 24.75 15.32
N ALA A 281 2.58 23.99 14.80
CA ALA A 281 1.23 24.49 14.61
C ALA A 281 0.45 24.63 15.93
N ALA A 282 0.68 23.74 16.91
CA ALA A 282 0.13 23.88 18.25
C ALA A 282 0.69 25.12 18.98
N THR A 283 1.97 25.48 18.78
CA THR A 283 2.55 26.71 19.31
C THR A 283 2.07 27.97 18.58
N GLY A 284 1.74 27.87 17.28
CA GLY A 284 1.15 28.95 16.49
C GLY A 284 -0.30 29.29 16.87
N ARG A 285 -0.90 28.54 17.80
CA ARG A 285 -2.29 28.72 18.26
C ARG A 285 -2.52 30.07 18.95
N THR A 286 -1.48 30.77 19.40
CA THR A 286 -1.60 32.16 19.90
C THR A 286 -1.81 33.20 18.80
N HIS A 287 -1.58 32.88 17.52
CA HIS A 287 -1.75 33.83 16.41
C HIS A 287 -2.77 33.39 15.33
N LEU A 288 -3.32 32.18 15.45
CA LEU A 288 -4.22 31.60 14.44
C LEU A 288 -5.71 31.89 14.63
N LEU A 289 -6.17 32.36 15.80
CA LEU A 289 -7.59 32.72 15.97
C LEU A 289 -8.04 33.84 15.02
N ASN A 290 -7.12 34.62 14.45
CA ASN A 290 -7.45 35.75 13.56
C ASN A 290 -6.89 35.67 12.13
N SER A 291 -6.15 34.61 11.75
CA SER A 291 -5.69 34.50 10.35
C SER A 291 -6.29 33.27 9.68
N GLN A 292 -6.98 33.48 8.56
CA GLN A 292 -7.37 32.47 7.58
C GLN A 292 -6.12 31.86 6.90
N ASN A 293 -5.12 31.48 7.69
CA ASN A 293 -3.89 30.91 7.19
C ASN A 293 -4.05 29.39 7.09
N PRO A 294 -3.71 28.77 5.94
CA PRO A 294 -3.89 27.34 5.69
C PRO A 294 -2.97 26.42 6.52
N ALA A 295 -2.23 26.96 7.49
CA ALA A 295 -1.35 26.21 8.39
C ALA A 295 -2.08 25.14 9.22
N ILE A 296 -3.40 25.26 9.40
CA ILE A 296 -4.20 24.27 10.14
C ILE A 296 -4.32 22.95 9.38
N GLN A 297 -4.25 22.95 8.04
CA GLN A 297 -4.29 21.70 7.26
C GLN A 297 -3.10 20.80 7.56
N THR A 298 -1.96 21.39 7.89
CA THR A 298 -0.71 20.66 8.16
C THR A 298 -0.75 19.88 9.49
N ILE A 299 -1.75 20.13 10.34
CA ILE A 299 -1.89 19.52 11.67
C ILE A 299 -2.65 18.18 11.61
N LEU A 300 -3.41 17.95 10.54
CA LEU A 300 -4.47 16.97 10.60
C LEU A 300 -3.94 15.54 10.36
N PRO A 301 -4.22 14.59 11.27
CA PRO A 301 -3.74 13.22 11.13
C PRO A 301 -4.38 12.52 9.93
N ASN A 302 -3.63 11.62 9.30
CA ASN A 302 -4.15 10.75 8.26
C ASN A 302 -4.90 9.61 8.92
N ALA A 303 -6.19 9.46 8.63
CA ALA A 303 -6.98 8.34 9.11
C ALA A 303 -7.11 7.29 8.02
N THR A 304 -7.07 6.01 8.38
CA THR A 304 -7.38 4.88 7.50
C THR A 304 -8.39 3.99 8.20
N LEU A 305 -9.44 3.61 7.47
CA LEU A 305 -10.49 2.71 7.92
C LEU A 305 -10.53 1.49 7.02
N SER A 306 -10.72 0.32 7.61
CA SER A 306 -10.91 -0.95 6.92
C SER A 306 -12.08 -1.69 7.55
N LEU A 307 -13.02 -2.12 6.72
CA LEU A 307 -14.16 -2.93 7.11
C LEU A 307 -14.18 -4.20 6.27
N GLN A 308 -14.17 -5.36 6.93
CA GLN A 308 -14.28 -6.66 6.29
C GLN A 308 -15.50 -7.41 6.83
N GLN A 309 -16.33 -7.93 5.93
CA GLN A 309 -17.55 -8.67 6.25
C GLN A 309 -17.59 -9.96 5.43
N GLN A 310 -17.77 -11.10 6.09
CA GLN A 310 -18.10 -12.35 5.41
C GLN A 310 -19.50 -12.23 4.79
N ILE A 311 -19.61 -12.60 3.51
CA ILE A 311 -20.89 -12.65 2.80
C ILE A 311 -21.48 -14.06 2.97
N VAL A 312 -20.77 -15.06 2.47
CA VAL A 312 -21.22 -16.46 2.46
C VAL A 312 -20.01 -17.40 2.42
N GLY A 313 -20.02 -18.40 3.30
CA GLY A 313 -18.99 -19.40 3.45
C GLY A 313 -17.58 -18.78 3.47
N PRO A 314 -16.64 -19.21 2.62
CA PRO A 314 -15.29 -18.66 2.58
C PRO A 314 -15.16 -17.28 1.90
N VAL A 315 -16.27 -16.69 1.42
CA VAL A 315 -16.26 -15.39 0.72
C VAL A 315 -16.39 -14.25 1.72
N SER A 316 -15.44 -13.31 1.70
CA SER A 316 -15.54 -12.05 2.43
C SER A 316 -15.30 -10.85 1.53
N PHE A 317 -15.96 -9.75 1.85
CA PHE A 317 -15.81 -8.47 1.19
C PHE A 317 -15.13 -7.50 2.14
N ARG A 318 -14.14 -6.77 1.64
CA ARG A 318 -13.37 -5.79 2.40
C ARG A 318 -13.39 -4.44 1.69
N VAL A 319 -13.48 -3.39 2.47
CA VAL A 319 -13.35 -2.01 2.00
C VAL A 319 -12.27 -1.34 2.83
N ASP A 320 -11.22 -0.88 2.17
CA ASP A 320 -10.13 -0.11 2.76
C ASP A 320 -10.24 1.33 2.25
N SER A 321 -10.15 2.33 3.12
CA SER A 321 -10.26 3.72 2.71
C SER A 321 -9.43 4.64 3.59
N GLY A 322 -8.60 5.47 2.97
CA GLY A 322 -8.01 6.63 3.64
C GLY A 322 -9.06 7.72 3.82
N ILE A 323 -8.96 8.50 4.89
CA ILE A 323 -9.76 9.68 5.18
C ILE A 323 -8.80 10.84 5.38
N THR A 324 -8.99 11.89 4.58
CA THR A 324 -8.32 13.17 4.71
C THR A 324 -9.37 14.24 4.99
N VAL A 325 -9.12 15.10 5.98
CA VAL A 325 -10.02 16.23 6.26
C VAL A 325 -9.44 17.47 5.59
N ASP A 326 -10.14 17.97 4.58
CA ASP A 326 -9.82 19.21 3.89
C ASP A 326 -10.64 20.37 4.45
N LEU A 327 -10.03 21.14 5.37
CA LEU A 327 -10.67 22.31 5.96
C LEU A 327 -10.84 23.49 4.97
N LYS A 328 -10.27 23.45 3.75
CA LYS A 328 -10.48 24.50 2.74
C LYS A 328 -11.86 24.41 2.10
N ASN A 329 -12.49 23.23 2.13
CA ASN A 329 -13.81 23.01 1.56
C ASN A 329 -14.85 22.81 2.69
N PRO A 330 -15.44 23.89 3.25
CA PRO A 330 -16.38 23.78 4.35
C PRO A 330 -17.62 22.96 3.99
N ASP A 331 -17.98 22.88 2.71
CA ASP A 331 -19.15 22.11 2.23
C ASP A 331 -18.90 20.60 2.25
N ARG A 332 -17.64 20.16 2.10
CA ARG A 332 -17.24 18.75 2.15
C ARG A 332 -15.88 18.62 2.85
N PRO A 333 -15.84 18.74 4.18
CA PRO A 333 -14.58 18.74 4.90
C PRO A 333 -13.91 17.37 4.89
N ILE A 334 -14.64 16.28 4.65
CA ILE A 334 -14.12 14.91 4.73
C ILE A 334 -14.06 14.32 3.33
N HIS A 335 -12.86 13.96 2.89
CA HIS A 335 -12.61 13.27 1.63
C HIS A 335 -12.07 11.87 1.90
N ALA A 336 -12.57 10.90 1.15
CA ALA A 336 -12.02 9.56 1.07
C ALA A 336 -11.27 9.44 -0.27
N PRO A 337 -9.98 9.79 -0.33
CA PRO A 337 -9.28 9.95 -1.60
C PRO A 337 -9.25 8.68 -2.45
N GLU A 338 -9.11 7.51 -1.83
CA GLU A 338 -8.92 6.23 -2.52
C GLU A 338 -9.54 5.06 -1.75
N PRO A 339 -10.86 4.82 -1.85
CA PRO A 339 -11.45 3.58 -1.36
C PRO A 339 -11.01 2.41 -2.25
N VAL A 340 -10.56 1.32 -1.66
CA VAL A 340 -10.21 0.06 -2.33
C VAL A 340 -11.23 -0.99 -1.88
N PHE A 341 -11.88 -1.62 -2.85
CA PHE A 341 -12.81 -2.71 -2.59
C PHE A 341 -12.11 -4.02 -2.88
N ALA A 342 -12.20 -5.00 -1.98
CA ALA A 342 -11.64 -6.32 -2.17
C ALA A 342 -12.68 -7.41 -1.94
N LEU A 343 -12.66 -8.44 -2.79
CA LEU A 343 -13.40 -9.67 -2.61
C LEU A 343 -12.39 -10.80 -2.38
N GLU A 344 -12.44 -11.41 -1.21
CA GLU A 344 -11.54 -12.48 -0.79
C GLU A 344 -12.28 -13.82 -0.76
N TYR A 345 -11.66 -14.87 -1.26
CA TYR A 345 -12.16 -16.24 -1.24
C TYR A 345 -11.09 -17.20 -0.74
N ALA A 346 -11.35 -17.83 0.41
CA ALA A 346 -10.47 -18.85 0.99
C ALA A 346 -10.73 -20.22 0.34
N LEU A 347 -9.80 -20.71 -0.48
CA LEU A 347 -9.88 -22.01 -1.14
C LEU A 347 -9.41 -23.12 -0.19
N LYS A 348 -10.35 -23.88 0.36
CA LYS A 348 -10.05 -25.09 1.16
C LYS A 348 -9.38 -26.21 0.36
N VAL A 349 -9.57 -26.26 -0.96
CA VAL A 349 -9.32 -27.45 -1.79
C VAL A 349 -7.82 -27.73 -2.01
N LEU A 350 -6.94 -26.74 -1.90
CA LEU A 350 -5.50 -26.87 -2.21
C LEU A 350 -4.59 -26.73 -0.99
N GLY A 351 -5.09 -27.07 0.20
CA GLY A 351 -4.33 -27.00 1.45
C GLY A 351 -4.22 -25.58 2.03
N SER A 352 -4.13 -24.56 1.18
CA SER A 352 -4.07 -23.14 1.55
C SER A 352 -3.97 -22.24 0.31
N ALA A 353 -5.01 -22.23 -0.52
CA ALA A 353 -5.08 -21.27 -1.62
C ALA A 353 -5.99 -20.11 -1.26
N LYS A 354 -5.68 -18.91 -1.76
CA LYS A 354 -6.48 -17.71 -1.55
C LYS A 354 -6.63 -16.98 -2.87
N ALA A 355 -7.86 -16.62 -3.20
CA ALA A 355 -8.16 -15.73 -4.31
C ALA A 355 -8.57 -14.38 -3.75
N VAL A 356 -7.97 -13.30 -4.23
CA VAL A 356 -8.36 -11.94 -3.87
C VAL A 356 -8.53 -11.12 -5.12
N ALA A 357 -9.65 -10.43 -5.24
CA ALA A 357 -9.90 -9.47 -6.32
C ALA A 357 -10.08 -8.08 -5.73
N TRP A 358 -9.26 -7.11 -6.15
CA TRP A 358 -9.38 -5.71 -5.81
C TRP A 358 -9.98 -4.90 -6.94
N TYR A 359 -10.68 -3.84 -6.55
CA TYR A 359 -11.13 -2.78 -7.44
C TYR A 359 -10.68 -1.43 -6.90
N PHE A 360 -10.02 -0.65 -7.76
CA PHE A 360 -9.52 0.69 -7.49
C PHE A 360 -10.36 1.71 -8.28
N PRO A 361 -11.39 2.34 -7.70
CA PRO A 361 -12.32 3.21 -8.41
C PRO A 361 -11.66 4.43 -9.06
N LYS A 362 -10.68 5.04 -8.39
CA LYS A 362 -9.97 6.23 -8.90
C LYS A 362 -9.16 5.93 -10.16
N ARG A 363 -8.57 4.75 -10.23
CA ARG A 363 -7.80 4.28 -11.39
C ARG A 363 -8.65 3.53 -12.40
N GLN A 364 -9.85 3.11 -11.99
CA GLN A 364 -10.71 2.19 -12.74
C GLN A 364 -9.94 0.93 -13.15
N GLU A 365 -9.39 0.26 -12.15
CA GLU A 365 -8.57 -0.94 -12.33
C GLU A 365 -9.10 -2.08 -11.48
N PHE A 366 -9.14 -3.26 -12.07
CA PHE A 366 -9.39 -4.52 -11.38
C PHE A 366 -8.09 -5.30 -11.30
N VAL A 367 -7.79 -5.86 -10.14
CA VAL A 367 -6.62 -6.72 -9.94
C VAL A 367 -7.12 -7.99 -9.29
N ALA A 368 -6.69 -9.15 -9.78
CA ALA A 368 -6.97 -10.44 -9.17
C ALA A 368 -5.64 -11.14 -8.86
N GLU A 369 -5.49 -11.61 -7.63
CA GLU A 369 -4.36 -12.42 -7.19
C GLU A 369 -4.86 -13.80 -6.79
N LEU A 370 -4.19 -14.84 -7.28
CA LEU A 370 -4.35 -16.21 -6.86
C LEU A 370 -3.07 -16.67 -6.17
N ARG A 371 -3.17 -17.06 -4.90
CA ARG A 371 -2.07 -17.61 -4.11
C ARG A 371 -2.23 -19.11 -3.99
N PHE A 372 -1.15 -19.86 -4.23
CA PHE A 372 -1.13 -21.31 -4.13
C PHE A 372 -0.02 -21.79 -3.20
N PHE A 373 -0.34 -22.79 -2.36
CA PHE A 373 0.60 -23.41 -1.41
C PHE A 373 1.09 -22.43 -0.31
N GLU A 374 0.17 -21.65 0.27
CA GLU A 374 0.45 -20.74 1.39
C GLU A 374 0.62 -21.57 2.68
N THR A 375 1.80 -22.12 2.94
CA THR A 375 2.05 -23.01 4.09
C THR A 375 2.03 -22.29 5.43
#